data_AF-A0A931VQC7-F1
#
_entry.id   AF-A0A931VQC7-F1
#
_cell.length_a   1.000
_cell.length_b   1.000
_cell.length_c   1.000
_cell.angle_alpha   90.00
_cell.angle_beta   90.00
_cell.angle_gamma   90.00
#
_symmetry.space_group_name_H-M   'P 1'
#
loop_
_entity.id
_entity.type
_entity.pdbx_description
1 polymer ?
#
loop_
_entity_poly.entity_id
_entity_poly.type
_entity_poly.pdbx_seq_one_letter_code
_entity_poly.pdbx_strand_id
1 'polypeptide(L)'
;MKKRLLFIGIPVLIALAAGLYFLPPIHDRLAWRVDEMRTRVKYFFNPPDQAIFQPAQQAAIDAIVQATMQAFATEQAGPSLNKATPIISPTNSGPTAQPTLTPTPIPATVSLPGVKYEDQFNRWNYCGPASFSMALTFWGWTGNRDVLGKVVKPNDKDKNVMPYEFQDFISQNVPGMTSALRYGGDVDVVKRLVAGGFPVVAEKGYYEKDYTGKLGWLGHYQFITGYNDNDKTFLIQDTYLDGPNFKLPYDKFLEGWRSFDYVFVVIYPVNREADVMSLLGPFADETWATQHALETATAESQSLSGIDQFFAWFNIGTSQVVLEEYVDAASSYDQAFQVYANLNADNTTRPYRMLWYQTGPYKAYFYTQRYQDVIDLANTTLNDTIAEPVLEESLYWRGYAENYTGQVQAAINDFRAALRVHPNWEPALQALTVLGVKP
;
A
#
# COMPACT_ATOMS: atom_id res chain seq x y z
N MET A 1 18.99 58.25 4.92
CA MET A 1 17.59 57.98 4.55
C MET A 1 17.38 56.71 3.73
N LYS A 2 18.09 56.48 2.61
CA LYS A 2 17.88 55.30 1.72
C LYS A 2 17.95 53.93 2.42
N LYS A 3 18.88 53.72 3.37
CA LYS A 3 18.97 52.46 4.14
C LYS A 3 17.74 52.21 5.05
N ARG A 4 17.17 53.24 5.68
CA ARG A 4 15.96 53.11 6.53
C ARG A 4 14.70 52.80 5.72
N LEU A 5 14.58 53.34 4.49
CA LEU A 5 13.48 52.98 3.59
C LEU A 5 13.56 51.52 3.11
N LEU A 6 14.76 50.97 2.90
CA LEU A 6 14.94 49.55 2.55
C LEU A 6 14.60 48.61 3.73
N PHE A 7 15.00 48.96 4.95
CA PHE A 7 14.73 48.16 6.15
C PHE A 7 13.25 48.08 6.55
N ILE A 8 12.43 49.08 6.18
CA ILE A 8 10.98 49.08 6.45
C ILE A 8 10.18 48.69 5.21
N GLY A 9 10.62 49.12 4.03
CA GLY A 9 9.92 48.87 2.77
C GLY A 9 9.90 47.40 2.37
N ILE A 10 11.00 46.66 2.59
CA ILE A 10 11.05 45.22 2.26
C ILE A 10 10.07 44.41 3.14
N PRO A 11 10.06 44.53 4.48
CA PRO A 11 9.06 43.84 5.30
C PRO A 11 7.61 44.20 4.95
N VAL A 12 7.33 45.48 4.66
CA VAL A 12 5.98 45.91 4.26
C VAL A 12 5.56 45.29 2.92
N LEU A 13 6.48 45.24 1.95
CA LEU A 13 6.21 44.57 0.67
C LEU A 13 6.00 43.07 0.82
N ILE A 14 6.76 42.40 1.69
CA ILE A 14 6.56 40.98 2.00
C ILE A 14 5.20 40.76 2.67
N ALA A 15 4.83 41.60 3.64
CA ALA A 15 3.53 41.52 4.29
C ALA A 15 2.36 41.76 3.32
N LEU A 16 2.49 42.73 2.40
CA LEU A 16 1.51 42.98 1.35
C LEU A 16 1.43 41.81 0.35
N ALA A 17 2.55 41.24 -0.06
CA ALA A 17 2.58 40.07 -0.94
C ALA A 17 1.95 38.85 -0.26
N ALA A 18 2.23 38.64 1.03
CA ALA A 18 1.58 37.59 1.83
C ALA A 18 0.07 37.83 1.94
N GLY A 19 -0.36 39.07 2.21
CA GLY A 19 -1.77 39.43 2.26
C GLY A 19 -2.50 39.21 0.92
N LEU A 20 -1.86 39.55 -0.19
CA LEU A 20 -2.38 39.31 -1.54
C LEU A 20 -2.44 37.80 -1.86
N TYR A 21 -1.46 37.01 -1.42
CA TYR A 21 -1.46 35.56 -1.63
C TYR A 21 -2.68 34.88 -1.02
N PHE A 22 -3.13 35.31 0.17
CA PHE A 22 -4.30 34.75 0.83
C PHE A 22 -5.65 35.21 0.24
N LEU A 23 -5.65 36.06 -0.80
CA LEU A 23 -6.88 36.32 -1.55
C LEU A 23 -7.25 35.06 -2.35
N PRO A 24 -8.49 34.54 -2.25
CA PRO A 24 -8.90 33.29 -2.89
C PRO A 24 -8.48 33.13 -4.36
N PRO A 25 -8.72 34.10 -5.27
CA PRO A 25 -8.36 33.93 -6.68
C PRO A 25 -6.85 33.85 -6.94
N ILE A 26 -6.02 34.35 -6.03
CA ILE A 26 -4.56 34.26 -6.11
C ILE A 26 -4.10 32.95 -5.47
N HIS A 27 -4.62 32.63 -4.29
CA HIS A 27 -4.32 31.39 -3.58
C HIS A 27 -4.62 30.18 -4.46
N ASP A 28 -5.82 30.06 -5.01
CA ASP A 28 -6.24 28.89 -5.79
C ASP A 28 -5.35 28.65 -7.03
N ARG A 29 -4.77 29.72 -7.60
CA ARG A 29 -3.88 29.65 -8.77
C ARG A 29 -2.43 29.38 -8.43
N LEU A 30 -1.98 29.78 -7.24
CA LEU A 30 -0.57 29.74 -6.84
C LEU A 30 -0.27 28.71 -5.75
N ALA A 31 -1.26 28.20 -5.02
CA ALA A 31 -1.08 27.28 -3.89
C ALA A 31 -0.27 26.06 -4.29
N TRP A 32 -0.59 25.45 -5.43
CA TRP A 32 0.16 24.29 -5.93
C TRP A 32 1.63 24.62 -6.24
N ARG A 33 1.95 25.84 -6.72
CA ARG A 33 3.34 26.27 -6.98
C ARG A 33 4.09 26.54 -5.68
N VAL A 34 3.40 27.06 -4.68
CA VAL A 34 3.97 27.30 -3.35
C VAL A 34 4.25 25.97 -2.65
N ASP A 35 3.32 25.02 -2.71
CA ASP A 35 3.48 23.67 -2.17
C ASP A 35 4.59 22.90 -2.91
N GLU A 36 4.69 23.04 -4.23
CA GLU A 36 5.77 22.48 -5.03
C GLU A 36 7.13 23.07 -4.61
N MET A 37 7.24 24.40 -4.49
CA MET A 37 8.46 25.06 -4.04
C MET A 37 8.86 24.63 -2.62
N ARG A 38 7.90 24.61 -1.69
CA ARG A 38 8.12 24.16 -0.31
C ARG A 38 8.66 22.74 -0.29
N THR A 39 8.08 21.86 -1.12
CA THR A 39 8.54 20.47 -1.15
C THR A 39 9.93 20.33 -1.75
N ARG A 40 10.21 21.03 -2.85
CA ARG A 40 11.56 21.07 -3.45
C ARG A 40 12.61 21.52 -2.43
N VAL A 41 12.31 22.54 -1.62
CA VAL A 41 13.20 23.00 -0.56
C VAL A 41 13.39 21.92 0.52
N LYS A 42 12.31 21.29 0.98
CA LYS A 42 12.43 20.23 1.99
C LYS A 42 13.24 19.04 1.48
N TYR A 43 12.96 18.56 0.27
CA TYR A 43 13.66 17.42 -0.33
C TYR A 43 15.10 17.73 -0.75
N PHE A 44 15.42 19.00 -0.99
CA PHE A 44 16.81 19.41 -1.19
C PHE A 44 17.66 19.21 0.07
N PHE A 45 17.12 19.55 1.25
CA PHE A 45 17.84 19.38 2.51
C PHE A 45 17.73 17.97 3.08
N ASN A 46 16.58 17.32 2.89
CA ASN A 46 16.28 15.97 3.38
C ASN A 46 15.73 15.12 2.22
N PRO A 47 16.60 14.53 1.39
CA PRO A 47 16.16 13.70 0.28
C PRO A 47 15.43 12.45 0.78
N PRO A 48 14.17 12.20 0.35
CA PRO A 48 13.36 11.13 0.92
C PRO A 48 13.91 9.72 0.61
N ASP A 49 14.69 9.56 -0.46
CA ASP A 49 15.36 8.30 -0.80
C ASP A 49 16.59 8.01 0.09
N GLN A 50 17.04 8.97 0.88
CA GLN A 50 18.05 8.77 1.92
C GLN A 50 17.44 8.34 3.26
N ALA A 51 16.12 8.43 3.42
CA ALA A 51 15.44 7.96 4.62
C ALA A 51 15.56 6.42 4.70
N ILE A 52 16.09 5.95 5.83
CA ILE A 52 16.24 4.52 6.12
C ILE A 52 15.62 4.28 7.49
N PHE A 53 14.59 3.44 7.50
CA PHE A 53 14.12 2.80 8.72
C PHE A 53 14.90 1.50 8.92
N GLN A 54 15.43 1.29 10.12
CA GLN A 54 15.95 -0.01 10.53
C GLN A 54 15.23 -0.43 11.81
N PRO A 55 14.48 -1.54 11.79
CA PRO A 55 13.86 -2.07 13.00
C PRO A 55 14.94 -2.46 14.01
N ALA A 56 14.78 -2.03 15.26
CA ALA A 56 15.79 -2.21 16.30
C ALA A 56 15.25 -2.86 17.58
N GLN A 57 13.93 -2.81 17.80
CA GLN A 57 13.36 -3.27 19.07
C GLN A 57 13.58 -4.78 19.30
N GLN A 58 13.47 -5.61 18.26
CA GLN A 58 13.71 -7.06 18.41
C GLN A 58 15.15 -7.37 18.84
N ALA A 59 16.14 -6.73 18.21
CA ALA A 59 17.54 -6.92 18.59
C ALA A 59 17.82 -6.48 20.03
N ALA A 60 17.14 -5.42 20.50
CA ALA A 60 17.23 -4.98 21.89
C ALA A 60 16.61 -6.01 22.86
N ILE A 61 15.44 -6.57 22.51
CA ILE A 61 14.79 -7.64 23.29
C ILE A 61 15.71 -8.86 23.37
N ASP A 62 16.27 -9.31 22.25
CA ASP A 62 17.18 -10.46 22.21
C ASP A 62 18.43 -10.23 23.06
N ALA A 63 18.99 -9.02 23.03
CA ALA A 63 20.13 -8.65 23.87
C ALA A 63 19.78 -8.69 25.38
N ILE A 64 18.59 -8.20 25.76
CA ILE A 64 18.11 -8.27 27.14
C ILE A 64 17.89 -9.73 27.57
N VAL A 65 17.28 -10.56 26.71
CA VAL A 65 17.07 -12.00 26.98
C VAL A 65 18.41 -12.70 27.13
N GLN A 66 19.37 -12.46 26.24
CA GLN A 66 20.72 -13.04 26.34
C GLN A 66 21.43 -12.60 27.62
N ALA A 67 21.39 -11.32 27.98
CA ALA A 67 21.97 -10.81 29.23
C ALA A 67 21.29 -11.45 30.46
N THR A 68 19.97 -11.62 30.42
CA THR A 68 19.19 -12.28 31.47
C THR A 68 19.56 -13.75 31.60
N MET A 69 19.64 -14.49 30.49
CA MET A 69 20.06 -15.89 30.47
C MET A 69 21.52 -16.05 30.93
N GLN A 70 22.42 -15.14 30.57
CA GLN A 70 23.79 -15.12 31.07
C GLN A 70 23.84 -14.88 32.58
N ALA A 71 23.04 -13.94 33.11
CA ALA A 71 22.93 -13.69 34.55
C ALA A 71 22.36 -14.90 35.31
N PHE A 72 21.31 -15.54 34.79
CA PHE A 72 20.76 -16.79 35.37
C PHE A 72 21.76 -17.95 35.33
N ALA A 73 22.51 -18.10 34.24
CA ALA A 73 23.55 -19.12 34.13
C ALA A 73 24.73 -18.89 35.09
N THR A 74 24.94 -17.66 35.58
CA THR A 74 25.97 -17.37 36.59
C THR A 74 25.54 -17.74 38.01
N GLU A 75 24.24 -17.89 38.29
CA GLU A 75 23.71 -18.24 39.63
C GLU A 75 23.46 -19.76 39.84
N GLN A 76 23.40 -20.57 38.78
CA GLN A 76 23.20 -22.02 38.89
C GLN A 76 24.36 -22.83 38.29
N ALA A 77 25.49 -22.90 39.00
CA ALA A 77 26.47 -23.96 38.81
C ALA A 77 26.13 -25.17 39.71
N GLY A 78 25.26 -26.05 39.22
CA GLY A 78 24.93 -27.36 39.81
C GLY A 78 24.74 -28.42 38.71
N PRO A 79 24.99 -29.71 38.98
CA PRO A 79 25.21 -30.70 37.91
C PRO A 79 23.91 -31.12 37.20
N SER A 80 24.01 -31.26 35.86
CA SER A 80 22.90 -31.62 34.97
C SER A 80 22.46 -33.07 35.10
N LEU A 81 21.14 -33.30 35.11
CA LEU A 81 20.52 -34.61 34.88
C LEU A 81 19.99 -34.68 33.44
N ASN A 82 20.46 -35.71 32.71
CA ASN A 82 19.99 -36.08 31.38
C ASN A 82 18.49 -36.36 31.36
N LYS A 83 17.78 -35.91 30.31
CA LYS A 83 16.42 -36.39 30.02
C LYS A 83 16.22 -36.67 28.53
N ALA A 84 15.44 -37.72 28.33
CA ALA A 84 15.25 -38.53 27.13
C ALA A 84 14.49 -37.86 25.98
N THR A 85 14.76 -38.41 24.80
CA THR A 85 14.11 -38.22 23.50
C THR A 85 12.66 -38.74 23.49
N PRO A 86 11.72 -38.02 22.85
CA PRO A 86 10.51 -38.61 22.30
C PRO A 86 10.67 -38.85 20.79
N ILE A 87 10.34 -40.07 20.37
CA ILE A 87 10.13 -40.49 18.99
C ILE A 87 8.66 -40.20 18.66
N ILE A 88 8.38 -39.52 17.54
CA ILE A 88 7.03 -39.42 16.98
C ILE A 88 7.09 -40.01 15.56
N SER A 89 6.24 -41.01 15.32
CA SER A 89 6.02 -41.65 14.02
C SER A 89 5.16 -40.78 13.08
N PRO A 90 5.36 -40.88 11.75
CA PRO A 90 4.54 -40.16 10.78
C PRO A 90 3.18 -40.85 10.62
N THR A 91 2.12 -40.04 10.46
CA THR A 91 0.82 -40.51 9.97
C THR A 91 0.67 -40.11 8.50
N ASN A 92 0.28 -41.09 7.69
CA ASN A 92 0.07 -40.97 6.25
C ASN A 92 -1.16 -40.13 5.94
N SER A 93 -1.02 -39.13 5.09
CA SER A 93 -2.13 -38.52 4.34
C SER A 93 -2.47 -39.40 3.12
N GLY A 94 -3.73 -39.80 3.01
CA GLY A 94 -4.26 -40.51 1.84
C GLY A 94 -4.49 -39.54 0.66
N PRO A 95 -4.47 -40.04 -0.60
CA PRO A 95 -4.74 -39.20 -1.76
C PRO A 95 -6.23 -38.87 -1.86
N THR A 96 -6.59 -37.59 -1.78
CA THR A 96 -7.90 -37.11 -2.18
C THR A 96 -7.89 -36.89 -3.69
N ALA A 97 -8.76 -37.59 -4.42
CA ALA A 97 -8.90 -37.40 -5.87
C ALA A 97 -9.48 -36.01 -6.16
N GLN A 98 -8.68 -35.19 -6.84
CA GLN A 98 -9.13 -33.90 -7.38
C GLN A 98 -10.06 -34.15 -8.58
N PRO A 99 -11.26 -33.54 -8.64
CA PRO A 99 -12.08 -33.60 -9.84
C PRO A 99 -11.37 -32.84 -10.97
N THR A 100 -10.96 -33.57 -12.01
CA THR A 100 -10.43 -32.98 -13.24
C THR A 100 -11.58 -32.43 -14.07
N LEU A 101 -11.97 -31.18 -13.81
CA LEU A 101 -12.73 -30.41 -14.80
C LEU A 101 -11.81 -30.17 -15.99
N THR A 102 -12.18 -30.69 -17.16
CA THR A 102 -11.49 -30.34 -18.41
C THR A 102 -11.72 -28.85 -18.65
N PRO A 103 -10.70 -27.99 -18.64
CA PRO A 103 -10.91 -26.56 -18.80
C PRO A 103 -11.50 -26.28 -20.18
N THR A 104 -12.53 -25.43 -20.22
CA THR A 104 -12.97 -24.85 -21.48
C THR A 104 -11.80 -24.04 -22.04
N PRO A 105 -11.40 -24.21 -23.32
CA PRO A 105 -10.30 -23.45 -23.89
C PRO A 105 -10.58 -21.95 -23.77
N ILE A 106 -9.72 -21.23 -23.06
CA ILE A 106 -9.78 -19.78 -22.96
C ILE A 106 -9.36 -19.21 -24.34
N PRO A 107 -10.09 -18.25 -24.93
CA PRO A 107 -9.71 -17.63 -26.20
C PRO A 107 -8.30 -17.04 -26.16
N ALA A 108 -7.55 -17.10 -27.26
CA ALA A 108 -6.19 -16.54 -27.31
C ALA A 108 -6.14 -15.00 -27.25
N THR A 109 -7.27 -14.32 -27.53
CA THR A 109 -7.37 -12.87 -27.50
C THR A 109 -8.76 -12.46 -27.07
N VAL A 110 -8.86 -11.53 -26.13
CA VAL A 110 -10.12 -10.96 -25.65
C VAL A 110 -9.95 -9.46 -25.50
N SER A 111 -10.96 -8.70 -25.91
CA SER A 111 -11.11 -7.28 -25.61
C SER A 111 -12.57 -7.04 -25.25
N LEU A 112 -12.82 -6.64 -24.01
CA LEU A 112 -14.17 -6.44 -23.50
C LEU A 112 -14.77 -5.15 -24.09
N PRO A 113 -15.94 -5.21 -24.74
CA PRO A 113 -16.59 -4.02 -25.26
C PRO A 113 -17.26 -3.21 -24.14
N GLY A 114 -17.66 -1.96 -24.44
CA GLY A 114 -18.50 -1.17 -23.54
C GLY A 114 -17.79 -0.46 -22.39
N VAL A 115 -16.45 -0.51 -22.35
CA VAL A 115 -15.64 0.23 -21.39
C VAL A 115 -15.79 1.74 -21.63
N LYS A 116 -16.22 2.47 -20.60
CA LYS A 116 -16.23 3.94 -20.59
C LYS A 116 -14.94 4.44 -19.98
N TYR A 117 -14.03 4.93 -20.83
CA TYR A 117 -12.75 5.44 -20.37
C TYR A 117 -12.91 6.70 -19.50
N GLU A 118 -12.14 6.77 -18.42
CA GLU A 118 -12.04 7.92 -17.53
C GLU A 118 -10.57 8.09 -17.10
N ASP A 119 -9.99 9.27 -17.34
CA ASP A 119 -8.62 9.59 -16.91
C ASP A 119 -8.56 10.00 -15.43
N GLN A 120 -7.41 10.44 -14.93
CA GLN A 120 -7.20 11.11 -13.64
C GLN A 120 -6.77 12.58 -13.79
N PHE A 121 -6.66 13.11 -15.00
CA PHE A 121 -6.15 14.47 -15.24
C PHE A 121 -6.97 15.53 -14.50
N ASN A 122 -6.26 16.53 -13.98
CA ASN A 122 -6.79 17.59 -13.11
C ASN A 122 -7.30 17.08 -11.74
N ARG A 123 -6.88 15.88 -11.33
CA ARG A 123 -7.09 15.32 -10.00
C ARG A 123 -5.81 14.61 -9.54
N TRP A 124 -5.18 15.11 -8.48
CA TRP A 124 -3.91 14.55 -7.99
C TRP A 124 -4.14 13.24 -7.23
N ASN A 125 -3.39 12.19 -7.56
CA ASN A 125 -3.49 10.85 -6.95
C ASN A 125 -4.89 10.22 -7.11
N TYR A 126 -5.48 10.31 -8.31
CA TYR A 126 -6.81 9.77 -8.62
C TYR A 126 -6.79 8.49 -9.48
N CYS A 127 -5.63 7.81 -9.59
CA CYS A 127 -5.50 6.56 -10.34
C CYS A 127 -6.49 5.48 -9.85
N GLY A 128 -6.60 5.32 -8.53
CA GLY A 128 -7.58 4.41 -7.90
C GLY A 128 -9.02 4.83 -8.22
N PRO A 129 -9.48 6.04 -7.82
CA PRO A 129 -10.84 6.47 -8.11
C PRO A 129 -11.27 6.39 -9.58
N ALA A 130 -10.38 6.72 -10.52
CA ALA A 130 -10.67 6.59 -11.94
C ALA A 130 -10.74 5.12 -12.40
N SER A 131 -9.81 4.26 -11.96
CA SER A 131 -9.81 2.83 -12.31
C SER A 131 -11.05 2.09 -11.79
N PHE A 132 -11.40 2.32 -10.51
CA PHE A 132 -12.57 1.72 -9.89
C PHE A 132 -13.88 2.28 -10.45
N SER A 133 -13.91 3.56 -10.83
CA SER A 133 -15.05 4.15 -11.56
C SER A 133 -15.26 3.50 -12.92
N MET A 134 -14.21 3.27 -13.70
CA MET A 134 -14.31 2.54 -14.98
C MET A 134 -14.83 1.11 -14.76
N ALA A 135 -14.34 0.41 -13.73
CA ALA A 135 -14.79 -0.93 -13.38
C ALA A 135 -16.27 -0.99 -12.95
N LEU A 136 -16.76 0.01 -12.21
CA LEU A 136 -18.17 0.12 -11.83
C LEU A 136 -19.07 0.51 -13.01
N THR A 137 -18.64 1.47 -13.84
CA THR A 137 -19.43 1.94 -14.99
C THR A 137 -19.52 0.91 -16.10
N PHE A 138 -18.56 -0.03 -16.18
CA PHE A 138 -18.65 -1.23 -17.02
C PHE A 138 -19.92 -2.06 -16.73
N TRP A 139 -20.34 -2.09 -15.45
CA TRP A 139 -21.56 -2.76 -15.00
C TRP A 139 -22.80 -1.84 -14.93
N GLY A 140 -22.71 -0.64 -15.50
CA GLY A 140 -23.84 0.27 -15.60
C GLY A 140 -24.03 1.20 -14.41
N TRP A 141 -23.09 1.27 -13.46
CA TRP A 141 -23.08 2.33 -12.46
C TRP A 141 -23.04 3.72 -13.14
N THR A 142 -23.77 4.68 -12.60
CA THR A 142 -23.94 6.01 -13.21
C THR A 142 -23.07 7.09 -12.58
N GLY A 143 -22.23 6.73 -11.61
CA GLY A 143 -21.26 7.65 -10.99
C GLY A 143 -20.01 7.86 -11.84
N ASN A 144 -19.00 8.48 -11.24
CA ASN A 144 -17.71 8.77 -11.85
C ASN A 144 -16.61 8.85 -10.78
N ARG A 145 -15.35 9.13 -11.18
CA ARG A 145 -14.20 9.23 -10.27
C ARG A 145 -14.39 10.28 -9.16
N ASP A 146 -15.14 11.36 -9.43
CA ASP A 146 -15.37 12.44 -8.47
C ASP A 146 -16.44 12.09 -7.43
N VAL A 147 -17.43 11.27 -7.78
CA VAL A 147 -18.42 10.74 -6.82
C VAL A 147 -17.73 9.79 -5.85
N LEU A 148 -16.92 8.88 -6.39
CA LEU A 148 -16.17 7.92 -5.60
C LEU A 148 -15.11 8.64 -4.74
N GLY A 149 -14.30 9.50 -5.35
CA GLY A 149 -13.21 10.21 -4.69
C GLY A 149 -13.65 11.07 -3.50
N LYS A 150 -14.86 11.64 -3.52
CA LYS A 150 -15.40 12.38 -2.36
C LYS A 150 -15.55 11.54 -1.09
N VAL A 151 -15.71 10.22 -1.23
CA VAL A 151 -15.89 9.31 -0.10
C VAL A 151 -14.56 8.74 0.33
N VAL A 152 -13.81 8.14 -0.60
CA VAL A 152 -12.58 7.40 -0.27
C VAL A 152 -11.34 8.28 -0.22
N LYS A 153 -11.39 9.49 -0.79
CA LYS A 153 -10.27 10.44 -0.85
C LYS A 153 -10.75 11.88 -0.57
N PRO A 154 -11.36 12.13 0.61
CA PRO A 154 -12.01 13.41 0.91
C PRO A 154 -11.04 14.60 0.97
N ASN A 155 -9.72 14.34 1.01
CA ASN A 155 -8.69 15.36 0.97
C ASN A 155 -7.83 15.24 -0.30
N ASP A 156 -7.73 16.34 -1.03
CA ASP A 156 -6.98 16.40 -2.28
C ASP A 156 -5.48 16.11 -2.10
N LYS A 157 -4.92 16.29 -0.89
CA LYS A 157 -3.50 16.05 -0.60
C LYS A 157 -3.15 14.61 -0.29
N ASP A 158 -4.14 13.78 0.03
CA ASP A 158 -3.97 12.34 0.27
C ASP A 158 -3.26 11.68 -0.93
N LYS A 159 -2.37 10.73 -0.63
CA LYS A 159 -1.43 10.10 -1.57
C LYS A 159 -1.96 8.81 -2.18
N ASN A 160 -2.83 8.08 -1.49
CA ASN A 160 -3.33 6.81 -1.95
C ASN A 160 -4.70 6.48 -1.36
N VAL A 161 -5.42 5.58 -2.01
CA VAL A 161 -6.59 4.92 -1.42
C VAL A 161 -6.33 3.43 -1.49
N MET A 162 -6.53 2.73 -0.38
CA MET A 162 -6.24 1.30 -0.28
C MET A 162 -7.33 0.48 -1.00
N PRO A 163 -7.01 -0.71 -1.55
CA PRO A 163 -7.99 -1.54 -2.24
C PRO A 163 -9.24 -1.87 -1.39
N TYR A 164 -9.07 -2.10 -0.09
CA TYR A 164 -10.17 -2.41 0.82
C TYR A 164 -11.13 -1.23 1.01
N GLU A 165 -10.67 0.02 0.94
CA GLU A 165 -11.53 1.20 1.03
C GLU A 165 -12.46 1.32 -0.18
N PHE A 166 -11.99 0.88 -1.36
CA PHE A 166 -12.86 0.74 -2.52
C PHE A 166 -13.88 -0.39 -2.35
N GLN A 167 -13.50 -1.53 -1.75
CA GLN A 167 -14.46 -2.60 -1.45
C GLN A 167 -15.55 -2.14 -0.47
N ASP A 168 -15.15 -1.39 0.56
CA ASP A 168 -16.06 -0.75 1.50
C ASP A 168 -17.00 0.24 0.80
N PHE A 169 -16.46 1.09 -0.08
CA PHE A 169 -17.29 1.98 -0.88
C PHE A 169 -18.31 1.21 -1.73
N ILE A 170 -17.89 0.16 -2.44
CA ILE A 170 -18.75 -0.65 -3.31
C ILE A 170 -19.87 -1.28 -2.50
N SER A 171 -19.52 -1.96 -1.41
CA SER A 171 -20.49 -2.68 -0.57
C SER A 171 -21.49 -1.74 0.12
N GLN A 172 -21.06 -0.54 0.52
CA GLN A 172 -21.88 0.41 1.27
C GLN A 172 -22.67 1.38 0.38
N ASN A 173 -22.17 1.71 -0.82
CA ASN A 173 -22.69 2.81 -1.64
C ASN A 173 -23.18 2.40 -3.03
N VAL A 174 -22.94 1.16 -3.48
CA VAL A 174 -23.34 0.71 -4.82
C VAL A 174 -24.27 -0.51 -4.73
N PRO A 175 -25.59 -0.30 -4.65
CA PRO A 175 -26.56 -1.39 -4.51
C PRO A 175 -26.45 -2.43 -5.63
N GLY A 176 -26.43 -3.71 -5.23
CA GLY A 176 -26.39 -4.84 -6.16
C GLY A 176 -25.00 -5.14 -6.73
N MET A 177 -23.95 -4.45 -6.29
CA MET A 177 -22.56 -4.69 -6.66
C MET A 177 -21.77 -5.24 -5.47
N THR A 178 -20.74 -6.01 -5.76
CA THR A 178 -19.75 -6.52 -4.79
C THR A 178 -18.40 -6.62 -5.49
N SER A 179 -17.37 -7.05 -4.75
CA SER A 179 -16.04 -7.25 -5.29
C SER A 179 -15.31 -8.39 -4.59
N ALA A 180 -14.34 -9.00 -5.28
CA ALA A 180 -13.38 -9.92 -4.68
C ALA A 180 -11.98 -9.31 -4.82
N LEU A 181 -11.28 -9.18 -3.69
CA LEU A 181 -9.89 -8.74 -3.56
C LEU A 181 -9.04 -9.97 -3.23
N ARG A 182 -7.97 -10.18 -3.97
CA ARG A 182 -7.07 -11.33 -3.81
C ARG A 182 -5.62 -10.92 -4.02
N TYR A 183 -4.71 -11.70 -3.43
CA TYR A 183 -3.25 -11.58 -3.59
C TYR A 183 -2.73 -12.75 -4.42
N GLY A 184 -1.48 -12.65 -4.89
CA GLY A 184 -0.82 -13.74 -5.63
C GLY A 184 -1.39 -13.97 -7.02
N GLY A 185 -2.02 -12.97 -7.63
CA GLY A 185 -2.58 -13.11 -8.97
C GLY A 185 -1.51 -13.43 -10.03
N ASP A 186 -1.93 -14.15 -11.06
CA ASP A 186 -1.10 -14.49 -12.21
C ASP A 186 -1.80 -14.13 -13.54
N VAL A 187 -1.09 -14.32 -14.65
CA VAL A 187 -1.64 -14.04 -15.99
C VAL A 187 -2.87 -14.92 -16.27
N ASP A 188 -2.90 -16.15 -15.76
CA ASP A 188 -3.95 -17.11 -16.07
C ASP A 188 -5.27 -16.78 -15.36
N VAL A 189 -5.26 -16.37 -14.10
CA VAL A 189 -6.48 -15.93 -13.39
C VAL A 189 -7.05 -14.66 -14.02
N VAL A 190 -6.20 -13.70 -14.39
CA VAL A 190 -6.64 -12.49 -15.10
C VAL A 190 -7.29 -12.86 -16.43
N LYS A 191 -6.67 -13.76 -17.22
CA LYS A 191 -7.24 -14.23 -18.48
C LYS A 191 -8.57 -14.96 -18.29
N ARG A 192 -8.69 -15.83 -17.28
CA ARG A 192 -9.96 -16.52 -16.95
C ARG A 192 -11.06 -15.50 -16.68
N LEU A 193 -10.81 -14.54 -15.80
CA LEU A 193 -11.78 -13.49 -15.45
C LEU A 193 -12.18 -12.66 -16.67
N VAL A 194 -11.19 -12.13 -17.40
CA VAL A 194 -11.42 -11.28 -18.57
C VAL A 194 -12.14 -12.03 -19.68
N ALA A 195 -11.78 -13.27 -19.97
CA ALA A 195 -12.50 -14.10 -20.93
C ALA A 195 -13.94 -14.41 -20.50
N GLY A 196 -14.19 -14.50 -19.19
CA GLY A 196 -15.52 -14.64 -18.59
C GLY A 196 -16.35 -13.36 -18.58
N GLY A 197 -15.83 -12.24 -19.08
CA GLY A 197 -16.52 -10.95 -19.12
C GLY A 197 -16.29 -10.06 -17.90
N PHE A 198 -15.32 -10.39 -17.05
CA PHE A 198 -15.03 -9.66 -15.82
C PHE A 198 -13.68 -8.94 -15.93
N PRO A 199 -13.67 -7.61 -16.14
CA PRO A 199 -12.43 -6.85 -16.16
C PRO A 199 -11.83 -6.78 -14.75
N VAL A 200 -10.52 -6.56 -14.68
CA VAL A 200 -9.74 -6.67 -13.43
C VAL A 200 -9.04 -5.35 -13.14
N VAL A 201 -9.14 -4.86 -11.92
CA VAL A 201 -8.30 -3.77 -11.42
C VAL A 201 -7.12 -4.38 -10.68
N ALA A 202 -5.92 -3.85 -10.89
CA ALA A 202 -4.72 -4.29 -10.19
C ALA A 202 -3.91 -3.07 -9.77
N GLU A 203 -3.21 -3.18 -8.65
CA GLU A 203 -2.27 -2.15 -8.20
C GLU A 203 -0.85 -2.61 -8.51
N LYS A 204 -0.03 -1.74 -9.09
CA LYS A 204 1.34 -2.07 -9.45
C LYS A 204 2.29 -0.90 -9.22
N GLY A 205 3.57 -1.22 -9.09
CA GLY A 205 4.65 -0.25 -9.13
C GLY A 205 4.89 0.27 -10.55
N TYR A 206 5.30 1.52 -10.64
CA TYR A 206 5.89 2.09 -11.85
C TYR A 206 6.92 3.17 -11.50
N TYR A 207 7.69 3.59 -12.49
CA TYR A 207 8.71 4.62 -12.33
C TYR A 207 8.35 5.85 -13.15
N GLU A 208 8.32 7.00 -12.50
CA GLU A 208 8.09 8.28 -13.15
C GLU A 208 9.07 9.32 -12.61
N LYS A 209 9.35 10.33 -13.41
CA LYS A 209 10.01 11.53 -12.92
C LYS A 209 9.00 12.32 -12.10
N ASP A 210 9.28 12.53 -10.83
CA ASP A 210 8.48 13.44 -10.02
C ASP A 210 8.64 14.89 -10.50
N TYR A 211 7.89 15.82 -9.89
CA TYR A 211 7.94 17.25 -10.23
C TYR A 211 9.30 17.91 -9.95
N THR A 212 10.24 17.23 -9.27
CA THR A 212 11.63 17.66 -9.13
C THR A 212 12.51 17.20 -10.31
N GLY A 213 11.95 16.40 -11.23
CA GLY A 213 12.64 15.79 -12.37
C GLY A 213 13.38 14.50 -12.01
N LYS A 214 13.28 14.06 -10.76
CA LYS A 214 13.96 12.88 -10.22
C LYS A 214 13.09 11.65 -10.49
N LEU A 215 13.68 10.62 -11.08
CA LEU A 215 12.99 9.33 -11.24
C LEU A 215 12.65 8.78 -9.85
N GLY A 216 11.49 8.16 -9.69
CA GLY A 216 11.12 7.53 -8.43
C GLY A 216 10.05 6.48 -8.64
N TRP A 217 10.03 5.50 -7.74
CA TRP A 217 8.99 4.48 -7.70
C TRP A 217 7.70 5.05 -7.08
N LEU A 218 6.56 4.72 -7.68
CA LEU A 218 5.21 5.05 -7.21
C LEU A 218 4.28 3.85 -7.43
N GLY A 219 3.19 3.81 -6.66
CA GLY A 219 2.05 2.92 -6.88
C GLY A 219 1.09 3.49 -7.92
N HIS A 220 0.44 2.62 -8.67
CA HIS A 220 -0.55 2.99 -9.69
C HIS A 220 -1.56 1.88 -9.90
N TYR A 221 -2.84 2.25 -9.98
CA TYR A 221 -3.89 1.33 -10.36
C TYR A 221 -4.01 1.23 -11.87
N GLN A 222 -4.21 0.01 -12.37
CA GLN A 222 -4.44 -0.27 -13.77
C GLN A 222 -5.68 -1.12 -13.96
N PHE A 223 -6.49 -0.76 -14.95
CA PHE A 223 -7.74 -1.45 -15.28
C PHE A 223 -7.57 -2.32 -16.53
N ILE A 224 -7.51 -3.63 -16.34
CA ILE A 224 -7.30 -4.65 -17.36
C ILE A 224 -8.66 -5.03 -17.97
N THR A 225 -8.78 -4.86 -19.28
CA THR A 225 -10.03 -5.04 -20.04
C THR A 225 -9.88 -6.02 -21.22
N GLY A 226 -8.71 -6.61 -21.37
CA GLY A 226 -8.40 -7.52 -22.45
C GLY A 226 -7.01 -8.10 -22.34
N TYR A 227 -6.71 -9.05 -23.21
CA TYR A 227 -5.37 -9.62 -23.37
C TYR A 227 -5.21 -10.18 -24.79
N ASN A 228 -3.95 -10.36 -25.21
CA ASN A 228 -3.59 -11.00 -26.47
C ASN A 228 -2.38 -11.90 -26.24
N ASP A 229 -2.57 -13.22 -26.30
CA ASP A 229 -1.50 -14.22 -26.14
C ASP A 229 -0.53 -14.26 -27.32
N ASN A 230 -0.95 -13.83 -28.51
CA ASN A 230 -0.05 -13.74 -29.66
C ASN A 230 1.00 -12.65 -29.43
N ASP A 231 0.59 -11.53 -28.83
CA ASP A 231 1.47 -10.40 -28.51
C ASP A 231 2.05 -10.51 -27.08
N LYS A 232 1.52 -11.42 -26.24
CA LYS A 232 1.76 -11.53 -24.80
C LYS A 232 1.54 -10.21 -24.05
N THR A 233 0.39 -9.56 -24.29
CA THR A 233 0.07 -8.24 -23.72
C THR A 233 -1.30 -8.23 -23.04
N PHE A 234 -1.41 -7.45 -21.97
CA PHE A 234 -2.70 -7.00 -21.44
C PHE A 234 -3.16 -5.74 -22.19
N LEU A 235 -4.47 -5.58 -22.29
CA LEU A 235 -5.12 -4.34 -22.72
C LEU A 235 -5.56 -3.55 -21.47
N ILE A 236 -4.85 -2.47 -21.21
CA ILE A 236 -4.99 -1.61 -20.03
C ILE A 236 -5.75 -0.33 -20.41
N GLN A 237 -6.63 0.11 -19.53
CA GLN A 237 -7.17 1.47 -19.53
C GLN A 237 -6.40 2.26 -18.50
N ASP A 238 -5.30 2.89 -18.91
CA ASP A 238 -4.45 3.63 -18.01
C ASP A 238 -5.04 5.03 -17.76
N THR A 239 -5.21 5.38 -16.50
CA THR A 239 -5.87 6.63 -16.11
C THR A 239 -4.97 7.85 -16.28
N TYR A 240 -3.69 7.68 -16.63
CA TYR A 240 -2.71 8.76 -16.63
C TYR A 240 -1.95 8.87 -17.95
N LEU A 241 -0.67 8.45 -18.01
CA LEU A 241 0.21 8.79 -19.13
C LEU A 241 -0.07 7.97 -20.38
N ASP A 242 -0.38 6.69 -20.23
CA ASP A 242 -0.49 5.77 -21.37
C ASP A 242 -1.86 5.80 -22.03
N GLY A 243 -2.89 6.22 -21.28
CA GLY A 243 -4.24 6.42 -21.80
C GLY A 243 -5.05 5.14 -22.06
N PRO A 244 -6.16 5.24 -22.82
CA PRO A 244 -7.04 4.11 -23.10
C PRO A 244 -6.39 3.08 -24.03
N ASN A 245 -6.77 1.81 -23.85
CA ASN A 245 -6.36 0.70 -24.72
C ASN A 245 -4.84 0.53 -24.86
N PHE A 246 -4.09 0.86 -23.81
CA PHE A 246 -2.65 0.67 -23.74
C PHE A 246 -2.30 -0.83 -23.72
N LYS A 247 -1.38 -1.25 -24.59
CA LYS A 247 -0.89 -2.63 -24.62
C LYS A 247 0.36 -2.74 -23.76
N LEU A 248 0.28 -3.49 -22.67
CA LEU A 248 1.39 -3.70 -21.75
C LEU A 248 1.83 -5.17 -21.77
N PRO A 249 3.10 -5.47 -22.11
CA PRO A 249 3.61 -6.85 -22.06
C PRO A 249 3.42 -7.50 -20.68
N TYR A 250 3.09 -8.79 -20.67
CA TYR A 250 2.81 -9.54 -19.44
C TYR A 250 3.98 -9.49 -18.46
N ASP A 251 5.22 -9.66 -18.94
CA ASP A 251 6.43 -9.61 -18.13
C ASP A 251 6.64 -8.24 -17.48
N LYS A 252 6.39 -7.16 -18.23
CA LYS A 252 6.48 -5.78 -17.72
C LYS A 252 5.37 -5.46 -16.72
N PHE A 253 4.18 -6.01 -16.92
CA PHE A 253 3.10 -5.90 -15.95
C PHE A 253 3.48 -6.61 -14.65
N LEU A 254 3.92 -7.88 -14.74
CA LEU A 254 4.33 -8.70 -13.59
C LEU A 254 5.48 -8.06 -12.79
N GLU A 255 6.47 -7.48 -13.48
CA GLU A 255 7.58 -6.75 -12.82
C GLU A 255 7.08 -5.64 -11.89
N GLY A 256 6.12 -4.83 -12.34
CA GLY A 256 5.50 -3.80 -11.49
C GLY A 256 4.55 -4.40 -10.45
N TRP A 257 3.77 -5.40 -10.84
CA TRP A 257 2.72 -6.00 -10.01
C TRP A 257 3.29 -6.71 -8.77
N ARG A 258 4.50 -7.26 -8.88
CA ARG A 258 5.26 -7.82 -7.75
C ARG A 258 5.30 -6.88 -6.56
N SER A 259 5.49 -5.58 -6.77
CA SER A 259 5.63 -4.64 -5.65
C SER A 259 4.39 -4.49 -4.76
N PHE A 260 3.26 -5.08 -5.16
CA PHE A 260 1.97 -5.06 -4.47
C PHE A 260 1.42 -6.48 -4.22
N ASP A 261 2.30 -7.46 -4.04
CA ASP A 261 1.95 -8.86 -3.77
C ASP A 261 0.94 -9.44 -4.77
N TYR A 262 1.06 -9.01 -6.03
CA TYR A 262 0.20 -9.40 -7.13
C TYR A 262 -1.30 -9.21 -6.82
N VAL A 263 -1.64 -8.11 -6.14
CA VAL A 263 -3.01 -7.79 -5.73
C VAL A 263 -3.92 -7.50 -6.92
N PHE A 264 -5.11 -8.09 -6.95
CA PHE A 264 -6.15 -7.75 -7.91
C PHE A 264 -7.54 -7.69 -7.29
N VAL A 265 -8.39 -6.89 -7.91
CA VAL A 265 -9.79 -6.72 -7.58
C VAL A 265 -10.64 -6.96 -8.80
N VAL A 266 -11.67 -7.79 -8.64
CA VAL A 266 -12.74 -7.94 -9.62
C VAL A 266 -14.04 -7.41 -9.03
N ILE A 267 -14.66 -6.45 -9.70
CA ILE A 267 -15.95 -5.86 -9.31
C ILE A 267 -17.03 -6.46 -10.20
N TYR A 268 -18.18 -6.84 -9.62
CA TYR A 268 -19.23 -7.51 -10.35
C TYR A 268 -20.61 -7.39 -9.66
N PRO A 269 -21.71 -7.57 -10.41
CA PRO A 269 -23.05 -7.64 -9.84
C PRO A 269 -23.23 -8.89 -8.98
N VAL A 270 -23.92 -8.77 -7.83
CA VAL A 270 -24.10 -9.87 -6.87
C VAL A 270 -24.76 -11.13 -7.46
N ASN A 271 -25.56 -10.98 -8.52
CA ASN A 271 -26.16 -12.12 -9.22
C ASN A 271 -25.19 -12.90 -10.13
N ARG A 272 -23.95 -12.43 -10.29
CA ARG A 272 -22.86 -13.07 -11.04
C ARG A 272 -21.78 -13.69 -10.15
N GLU A 273 -21.96 -13.65 -8.83
CA GLU A 273 -21.02 -14.20 -7.84
C GLU A 273 -20.55 -15.63 -8.17
N ALA A 274 -21.49 -16.52 -8.49
CA ALA A 274 -21.16 -17.92 -8.79
C ALA A 274 -20.24 -18.06 -10.01
N ASP A 275 -20.42 -17.22 -11.04
CA ASP A 275 -19.55 -17.22 -12.22
C ASP A 275 -18.14 -16.76 -11.83
N VAL A 276 -18.03 -15.69 -11.05
CA VAL A 276 -16.74 -15.15 -10.60
C VAL A 276 -15.99 -16.16 -9.74
N MET A 277 -16.66 -16.77 -8.75
CA MET A 277 -16.05 -17.80 -7.92
C MET A 277 -15.58 -19.01 -8.74
N SER A 278 -16.34 -19.41 -9.75
CA SER A 278 -15.90 -20.46 -10.68
C SER A 278 -14.68 -20.07 -11.51
N LEU A 279 -14.56 -18.81 -11.93
CA LEU A 279 -13.45 -18.32 -12.76
C LEU A 279 -12.16 -18.04 -11.95
N LEU A 280 -12.33 -17.60 -10.70
CA LEU A 280 -11.23 -17.50 -9.73
C LEU A 280 -10.59 -18.87 -9.50
N GLY A 281 -11.39 -19.93 -9.48
CA GLY A 281 -10.91 -21.28 -9.22
C GLY A 281 -10.36 -21.37 -7.79
N PRO A 282 -9.12 -21.82 -7.56
CA PRO A 282 -8.54 -21.84 -6.21
C PRO A 282 -8.50 -20.47 -5.54
N PHE A 283 -8.36 -19.38 -6.30
CA PHE A 283 -8.42 -18.01 -5.78
C PHE A 283 -9.79 -17.62 -5.21
N ALA A 284 -10.84 -18.45 -5.35
CA ALA A 284 -12.11 -18.20 -4.68
C ALA A 284 -11.95 -18.26 -3.16
N ASP A 285 -11.08 -19.15 -2.65
CA ASP A 285 -10.69 -19.23 -1.26
C ASP A 285 -9.60 -18.19 -0.96
N GLU A 286 -9.90 -17.27 -0.04
CA GLU A 286 -9.00 -16.18 0.36
C GLU A 286 -7.74 -16.70 1.06
N THR A 287 -7.88 -17.71 1.92
CA THR A 287 -6.75 -18.33 2.60
C THR A 287 -5.84 -19.03 1.60
N TRP A 288 -6.41 -19.75 0.63
CA TRP A 288 -5.61 -20.36 -0.45
C TRP A 288 -4.87 -19.30 -1.26
N ALA A 289 -5.55 -18.23 -1.67
CA ALA A 289 -4.95 -17.15 -2.46
C ALA A 289 -3.77 -16.50 -1.74
N THR A 290 -3.92 -16.20 -0.45
CA THR A 290 -2.85 -15.61 0.36
C THR A 290 -1.70 -16.59 0.62
N GLN A 291 -1.98 -17.88 0.82
CA GLN A 291 -0.93 -18.90 0.92
C GLN A 291 -0.16 -19.05 -0.39
N HIS A 292 -0.84 -19.00 -1.53
CA HIS A 292 -0.21 -19.02 -2.84
C HIS A 292 0.68 -17.78 -3.08
N ALA A 293 0.21 -16.59 -2.66
CA ALA A 293 0.99 -15.35 -2.69
C ALA A 293 2.26 -15.47 -1.82
N LEU A 294 2.12 -15.99 -0.60
CA LEU A 294 3.22 -16.25 0.33
C LEU A 294 4.27 -17.22 -0.25
N GLU A 295 3.83 -18.33 -0.84
CA GLU A 295 4.71 -19.29 -1.52
C GLU A 295 5.48 -18.64 -2.67
N THR A 296 4.78 -17.84 -3.49
CA THR A 296 5.38 -17.10 -4.62
C THR A 296 6.44 -16.12 -4.11
N ALA A 297 6.09 -15.28 -3.14
CA ALA A 297 7.00 -14.30 -2.56
C ALA A 297 8.21 -14.95 -1.88
N THR A 298 8.03 -16.11 -1.24
CA THR A 298 9.11 -16.91 -0.63
C THR A 298 10.09 -17.45 -1.66
N ALA A 299 9.60 -17.95 -2.79
CA ALA A 299 10.47 -18.39 -3.88
C ALA A 299 11.20 -17.21 -4.55
N GLU A 300 10.52 -16.07 -4.70
CA GLU A 300 11.12 -14.85 -5.26
C GLU A 300 12.19 -14.25 -4.33
N SER A 301 12.00 -14.26 -3.01
CA SER A 301 12.98 -13.68 -2.07
C SER A 301 14.32 -14.41 -2.06
N GLN A 302 14.30 -15.70 -2.41
CA GLN A 302 15.49 -16.55 -2.52
C GLN A 302 16.20 -16.43 -3.88
N SER A 303 15.48 -16.04 -4.93
CA SER A 303 16.00 -16.04 -6.31
C SER A 303 16.31 -14.65 -6.87
N LEU A 304 15.62 -13.62 -6.40
CA LEU A 304 15.78 -12.25 -6.85
C LEU A 304 16.85 -11.51 -6.01
N SER A 305 17.23 -10.32 -6.47
CA SER A 305 18.21 -9.47 -5.80
C SER A 305 17.79 -7.99 -5.88
N GLY A 306 18.41 -7.14 -5.05
CA GLY A 306 18.16 -5.70 -5.07
C GLY A 306 16.71 -5.35 -4.75
N ILE A 307 16.12 -4.44 -5.53
CA ILE A 307 14.76 -3.95 -5.25
C ILE A 307 13.69 -5.03 -5.41
N ASP A 308 13.87 -5.97 -6.33
CA ASP A 308 12.92 -7.07 -6.51
C ASP A 308 12.93 -8.02 -5.31
N GLN A 309 14.11 -8.27 -4.71
CA GLN A 309 14.22 -9.02 -3.47
C GLN A 309 13.61 -8.28 -2.29
N PHE A 310 13.74 -6.94 -2.25
CA PHE A 310 13.04 -6.11 -1.28
C PHE A 310 11.53 -6.31 -1.37
N PHE A 311 10.95 -6.20 -2.58
CA PHE A 311 9.51 -6.41 -2.77
C PHE A 311 9.09 -7.84 -2.41
N ALA A 312 9.88 -8.85 -2.76
CA ALA A 312 9.59 -10.23 -2.41
C ALA A 312 9.53 -10.43 -0.87
N TRP A 313 10.51 -9.92 -0.10
CA TRP A 313 10.44 -9.97 1.36
C TRP A 313 9.27 -9.16 1.94
N PHE A 314 8.98 -8.01 1.35
CA PHE A 314 7.84 -7.19 1.75
C PHE A 314 6.52 -7.94 1.54
N ASN A 315 6.37 -8.63 0.42
CA ASN A 315 5.20 -9.44 0.08
C ASN A 315 5.02 -10.64 1.03
N ILE A 316 6.10 -11.31 1.43
CA ILE A 316 6.03 -12.35 2.47
C ILE A 316 5.37 -11.78 3.72
N GLY A 317 5.84 -10.61 4.19
CA GLY A 317 5.24 -9.91 5.33
C GLY A 317 3.78 -9.52 5.09
N THR A 318 3.43 -9.05 3.89
CA THR A 318 2.05 -8.66 3.52
C THR A 318 1.12 -9.87 3.58
N SER A 319 1.48 -10.99 2.96
CA SER A 319 0.71 -12.22 3.01
C SER A 319 0.58 -12.76 4.44
N GLN A 320 1.65 -12.73 5.24
CA GLN A 320 1.62 -13.16 6.64
C GLN A 320 0.73 -12.27 7.52
N VAL A 321 0.69 -10.96 7.28
CA VAL A 321 -0.28 -10.07 7.95
C VAL A 321 -1.71 -10.46 7.63
N VAL A 322 -2.01 -10.80 6.37
CA VAL A 322 -3.35 -11.24 5.95
C VAL A 322 -3.72 -12.59 6.57
N LEU A 323 -2.74 -13.47 6.80
CA LEU A 323 -2.90 -14.74 7.52
C LEU A 323 -2.90 -14.59 9.06
N GLU A 324 -2.75 -13.36 9.57
CA GLU A 324 -2.61 -13.05 11.01
C GLU A 324 -1.36 -13.66 11.68
N GLU A 325 -0.35 -14.03 10.89
CA GLU A 325 0.95 -14.57 11.31
C GLU A 325 1.92 -13.44 11.70
N TYR A 326 1.51 -12.58 12.65
CA TYR A 326 2.19 -11.30 12.90
C TYR A 326 3.66 -11.40 13.33
N VAL A 327 4.04 -12.47 14.05
CA VAL A 327 5.43 -12.70 14.48
C VAL A 327 6.34 -12.95 13.28
N ASP A 328 5.90 -13.82 12.37
CA ASP A 328 6.65 -14.14 11.16
C ASP A 328 6.63 -12.95 10.21
N ALA A 329 5.48 -12.25 10.09
CA ALA A 329 5.38 -11.02 9.32
C ALA A 329 6.38 -9.95 9.76
N ALA A 330 6.53 -9.73 11.07
CA ALA A 330 7.48 -8.75 11.60
C ALA A 330 8.91 -9.10 11.21
N SER A 331 9.27 -10.39 11.25
CA SER A 331 10.59 -10.89 10.84
C SER A 331 10.83 -10.74 9.33
N SER A 332 9.81 -11.02 8.50
CA SER A 332 9.86 -10.82 7.05
C SER A 332 10.02 -9.34 6.68
N TYR A 333 9.34 -8.44 7.38
CA TYR A 333 9.52 -7.01 7.19
C TYR A 333 10.89 -6.53 7.68
N ASP A 334 11.44 -7.08 8.75
CA ASP A 334 12.82 -6.78 9.16
C ASP A 334 13.83 -7.13 8.05
N GLN A 335 13.65 -8.30 7.41
CA GLN A 335 14.46 -8.68 6.24
C GLN A 335 14.25 -7.73 5.07
N ALA A 336 13.01 -7.33 4.77
CA ALA A 336 12.72 -6.34 3.74
C ALA A 336 13.48 -5.03 4.01
N PHE A 337 13.37 -4.46 5.22
CA PHE A 337 14.06 -3.21 5.56
C PHE A 337 15.59 -3.36 5.60
N GLN A 338 16.11 -4.54 5.93
CA GLN A 338 17.53 -4.84 5.80
C GLN A 338 17.99 -4.81 4.34
N VAL A 339 17.24 -5.43 3.42
CA VAL A 339 17.53 -5.34 1.98
C VAL A 339 17.42 -3.90 1.49
N TYR A 340 16.37 -3.17 1.91
CA TYR A 340 16.16 -1.76 1.58
C TYR A 340 17.34 -0.88 1.98
N ALA A 341 17.87 -1.03 3.20
CA ALA A 341 19.01 -0.27 3.69
C ALA A 341 20.28 -0.49 2.85
N ASN A 342 20.42 -1.67 2.25
CA ASN A 342 21.55 -2.04 1.38
C ASN A 342 21.36 -1.64 -0.09
N LEU A 343 20.18 -1.13 -0.49
CA LEU A 343 19.99 -0.58 -1.84
C LEU A 343 20.86 0.67 -2.02
N ASN A 344 21.49 0.82 -3.19
CA ASN A 344 22.34 1.97 -3.50
C ASN A 344 21.56 3.29 -3.38
N ALA A 345 22.11 4.26 -2.64
CA ALA A 345 21.51 5.58 -2.42
C ALA A 345 21.67 6.54 -3.61
N ASP A 346 22.53 6.19 -4.58
CA ASP A 346 23.13 7.18 -5.48
C ASP A 346 22.31 7.50 -6.75
N ASN A 347 21.10 6.97 -6.93
CA ASN A 347 20.01 7.61 -7.69
C ASN A 347 18.76 6.71 -7.85
N THR A 348 17.67 7.09 -7.18
CA THR A 348 16.27 6.96 -7.66
C THR A 348 15.51 5.63 -7.56
N THR A 349 16.15 4.53 -7.18
CA THR A 349 15.46 3.22 -7.16
C THR A 349 14.84 2.84 -5.83
N ARG A 350 15.24 3.44 -4.70
CA ARG A 350 14.65 3.10 -3.40
C ARG A 350 13.15 3.47 -3.38
N PRO A 351 12.26 2.51 -3.10
CA PRO A 351 10.83 2.77 -3.08
C PRO A 351 10.43 3.40 -1.74
N TYR A 352 10.88 4.63 -1.45
CA TYR A 352 10.63 5.29 -0.17
C TYR A 352 9.14 5.57 0.12
N ARG A 353 8.29 5.44 -0.91
CA ARG A 353 6.84 5.62 -0.82
C ARG A 353 6.09 4.33 -0.47
N MET A 354 6.75 3.21 -0.19
CA MET A 354 6.06 1.95 0.10
C MET A 354 4.96 2.09 1.15
N LEU A 355 5.24 2.79 2.25
CA LEU A 355 4.30 2.99 3.34
C LEU A 355 3.15 3.97 2.99
N TRP A 356 3.20 4.63 1.85
CA TRP A 356 2.08 5.43 1.34
C TRP A 356 1.01 4.54 0.73
N TYR A 357 1.38 3.33 0.29
CA TYR A 357 0.47 2.41 -0.39
C TYR A 357 0.24 1.10 0.38
N GLN A 358 1.10 0.74 1.32
CA GLN A 358 1.02 -0.52 2.04
C GLN A 358 1.33 -0.33 3.53
N THR A 359 0.39 -0.73 4.40
CA THR A 359 0.43 -0.46 5.86
C THR A 359 0.76 -1.69 6.70
N GLY A 360 1.00 -2.84 6.06
CA GLY A 360 1.27 -4.12 6.71
C GLY A 360 2.36 -4.09 7.80
N PRO A 361 3.51 -3.40 7.61
CA PRO A 361 4.53 -3.30 8.66
C PRO A 361 4.03 -2.73 9.98
N TYR A 362 3.12 -1.75 9.95
CA TYR A 362 2.55 -1.19 11.18
C TYR A 362 1.76 -2.23 11.96
N LYS A 363 0.93 -3.03 11.27
CA LYS A 363 0.15 -4.12 11.88
C LYS A 363 1.07 -5.17 12.50
N ALA A 364 2.07 -5.64 11.72
CA ALA A 364 3.00 -6.66 12.17
C ALA A 364 3.77 -6.25 13.42
N TYR A 365 4.36 -5.05 13.44
CA TYR A 365 5.09 -4.55 14.60
C TYR A 365 4.16 -4.25 15.78
N PHE A 366 2.97 -3.68 15.55
CA PHE A 366 2.04 -3.37 16.62
C PHE A 366 1.55 -4.64 17.35
N TYR A 367 1.08 -5.64 16.61
CA TYR A 367 0.54 -6.87 17.20
C TYR A 367 1.61 -7.79 17.82
N THR A 368 2.89 -7.54 17.52
CA THR A 368 4.03 -8.18 18.19
C THR A 368 4.59 -7.35 19.35
N GLN A 369 3.88 -6.28 19.75
CA GLN A 369 4.27 -5.35 20.83
C GLN A 369 5.57 -4.58 20.55
N ARG A 370 5.98 -4.51 19.29
CA ARG A 370 7.10 -3.71 18.81
C ARG A 370 6.67 -2.25 18.60
N TYR A 371 6.10 -1.64 19.63
CA TYR A 371 5.51 -0.30 19.57
C TYR A 371 6.54 0.79 19.22
N GLN A 372 7.80 0.65 19.65
CA GLN A 372 8.82 1.62 19.31
C GLN A 372 9.16 1.54 17.81
N ASP A 373 9.23 0.35 17.24
CA ASP A 373 9.42 0.18 15.79
C ASP A 373 8.24 0.77 14.99
N VAL A 374 7.00 0.68 15.48
CA VAL A 374 5.83 1.36 14.87
C VAL A 374 6.02 2.88 14.89
N ILE A 375 6.40 3.44 16.04
CA ILE A 375 6.62 4.88 16.22
C ILE A 375 7.74 5.37 15.30
N ASP A 376 8.86 4.66 15.27
CA ASP A 376 10.03 5.02 14.46
C ASP A 376 9.73 4.92 12.97
N LEU A 377 9.07 3.85 12.53
CA LEU A 377 8.64 3.70 11.14
C LEU A 377 7.69 4.81 10.71
N ALA A 378 6.72 5.17 11.56
CA ALA A 378 5.80 6.26 11.28
C ALA A 378 6.49 7.62 11.30
N ASN A 379 7.46 7.83 12.19
CA ASN A 379 8.29 9.05 12.19
C ASN A 379 9.09 9.18 10.91
N THR A 380 9.79 8.13 10.46
CA THR A 380 10.50 8.13 9.18
C THR A 380 9.54 8.43 8.03
N THR A 381 8.37 7.80 8.03
CA THR A 381 7.37 7.97 6.96
C THR A 381 6.85 9.41 6.91
N LEU A 382 6.41 9.96 8.04
CA LEU A 382 5.75 11.27 8.12
C LEU A 382 6.70 12.47 8.09
N ASN A 383 7.97 12.29 8.48
CA ASN A 383 8.93 13.37 8.57
C ASN A 383 9.96 13.38 7.43
N ASP A 384 10.41 12.20 6.99
CA ASP A 384 11.57 12.05 6.11
C ASP A 384 11.18 11.64 4.68
N THR A 385 10.16 10.79 4.53
CA THR A 385 9.76 10.32 3.18
C THR A 385 8.75 11.23 2.48
N ILE A 386 8.04 12.09 3.24
CA ILE A 386 6.97 12.95 2.73
C ILE A 386 7.15 14.42 3.12
N ALA A 387 6.71 15.33 2.26
CA ALA A 387 6.82 16.76 2.50
C ALA A 387 5.91 17.28 3.62
N GLU A 388 4.68 16.77 3.63
CA GLU A 388 3.59 17.13 4.50
C GLU A 388 2.98 15.82 5.05
N PRO A 389 2.76 15.70 6.37
CA PRO A 389 2.30 14.46 7.00
C PRO A 389 0.80 14.25 6.74
N VAL A 390 0.46 13.78 5.55
CA VAL A 390 -0.91 13.58 5.05
C VAL A 390 -1.23 12.11 4.81
N LEU A 391 -0.65 11.21 5.61
CA LEU A 391 -0.89 9.77 5.56
C LEU A 391 -1.62 9.39 6.85
N GLU A 392 -2.95 9.30 6.79
CA GLU A 392 -3.81 9.05 7.94
C GLU A 392 -3.51 7.71 8.62
N GLU A 393 -3.14 6.67 7.89
CA GLU A 393 -2.82 5.37 8.46
C GLU A 393 -1.52 5.42 9.24
N SER A 394 -0.50 6.12 8.75
CA SER A 394 0.76 6.31 9.49
C SER A 394 0.52 7.09 10.80
N LEU A 395 -0.33 8.13 10.75
CA LEU A 395 -0.73 8.88 11.95
C LEU A 395 -1.50 7.99 12.92
N TYR A 396 -2.46 7.22 12.42
CA TYR A 396 -3.27 6.30 13.21
C TYR A 396 -2.43 5.24 13.92
N TRP A 397 -1.54 4.55 13.20
CA TRP A 397 -0.71 3.50 13.77
C TRP A 397 0.31 4.05 14.77
N ARG A 398 0.91 5.22 14.49
CA ARG A 398 1.77 5.90 15.46
C ARG A 398 0.98 6.25 16.73
N GLY A 399 -0.22 6.82 16.59
CA GLY A 399 -1.06 7.14 17.73
C GLY A 399 -1.43 5.92 18.58
N TYR A 400 -1.72 4.77 17.95
CA TYR A 400 -1.93 3.52 18.68
C TYR A 400 -0.68 3.11 19.46
N ALA A 401 0.49 3.09 18.83
CA ALA A 401 1.74 2.71 19.52
C ALA A 401 2.14 3.71 20.62
N GLU A 402 1.93 5.01 20.41
CA GLU A 402 2.11 6.06 21.41
C GLU A 402 1.20 5.83 22.63
N ASN A 403 -0.05 5.47 22.43
CA ASN A 403 -0.96 5.15 23.53
C ASN A 403 -0.47 3.96 24.37
N TYR A 404 -0.01 2.88 23.71
CA TYR A 404 0.48 1.68 24.39
C TYR A 404 1.85 1.88 25.07
N THR A 405 2.60 2.93 24.69
CA THR A 405 3.83 3.36 25.37
C THR A 405 3.59 4.44 26.44
N GLY A 406 2.33 4.79 26.72
CA GLY A 406 1.95 5.77 27.74
C GLY A 406 1.97 7.23 27.26
N GLN A 407 2.22 7.48 25.99
CA GLN A 407 2.25 8.81 25.36
C GLN A 407 0.84 9.25 24.91
N VAL A 408 -0.15 9.15 25.79
CA VAL A 408 -1.59 9.34 25.47
C VAL A 408 -1.89 10.67 24.78
N GLN A 409 -1.24 11.76 25.18
CA GLN A 409 -1.47 13.07 24.55
C GLN A 409 -0.92 13.14 23.12
N ALA A 410 0.19 12.45 22.82
CA ALA A 410 0.71 12.35 21.47
C ALA A 410 -0.27 11.55 20.60
N ALA A 411 -0.78 10.43 21.12
CA ALA A 411 -1.79 9.62 20.44
C ALA A 411 -3.04 10.41 20.04
N ILE A 412 -3.58 11.21 20.98
CA ILE A 412 -4.73 12.10 20.70
C ILE A 412 -4.41 13.10 19.58
N ASN A 413 -3.20 13.66 19.57
CA ASN A 413 -2.79 14.62 18.54
C ASN A 413 -2.72 13.97 17.17
N ASP A 414 -2.25 12.73 17.09
CA ASP A 414 -2.15 11.95 15.87
C ASP A 414 -3.52 11.52 15.33
N PHE A 415 -4.42 11.02 16.18
CA PHE A 415 -5.79 10.71 15.74
C PHE A 415 -6.53 11.95 15.24
N ARG A 416 -6.34 13.10 15.88
CA ARG A 416 -6.88 14.37 15.38
C ARG A 416 -6.21 14.83 14.09
N ALA A 417 -4.92 14.57 13.92
CA ALA A 417 -4.22 14.84 12.68
C ALA A 417 -4.78 13.97 11.55
N ALA A 418 -5.01 12.68 11.79
CA ALA A 418 -5.66 11.78 10.86
C ALA A 418 -7.05 12.31 10.46
N LEU A 419 -7.87 12.79 11.40
CA LEU A 419 -9.19 13.38 11.10
C LEU A 419 -9.14 14.72 10.35
N ARG A 420 -8.02 15.46 10.40
CA ARG A 420 -7.80 16.61 9.52
C ARG A 420 -7.48 16.18 8.09
N VAL A 421 -6.87 15.00 7.92
CA VAL A 421 -6.59 14.42 6.61
C VAL A 421 -7.85 13.80 6.05
N HIS A 422 -8.49 12.90 6.80
CA HIS A 422 -9.71 12.20 6.41
C HIS A 422 -10.83 12.49 7.43
N PRO A 423 -11.66 13.52 7.17
CA PRO A 423 -12.77 13.87 8.05
C PRO A 423 -13.78 12.72 8.17
N ASN A 424 -14.21 12.43 9.40
CA ASN A 424 -15.12 11.33 9.74
C ASN A 424 -14.57 9.93 9.47
N TRP A 425 -13.24 9.77 9.38
CA TRP A 425 -12.64 8.46 9.27
C TRP A 425 -12.86 7.63 10.54
N GLU A 426 -13.69 6.60 10.42
CA GLU A 426 -14.20 5.82 11.55
C GLU A 426 -13.09 5.25 12.45
N PRO A 427 -11.95 4.73 11.93
CA PRO A 427 -10.86 4.24 12.78
C PRO A 427 -10.37 5.31 13.77
N ALA A 428 -10.10 6.53 13.31
CA ALA A 428 -9.61 7.60 14.17
C ALA A 428 -10.70 8.13 15.13
N LEU A 429 -11.96 8.17 14.70
CA LEU A 429 -13.10 8.51 15.58
C LEU A 429 -13.24 7.50 16.72
N GLN A 430 -13.15 6.21 16.41
CA GLN A 430 -13.24 5.13 17.40
C GLN A 430 -12.06 5.20 18.38
N ALA A 431 -10.84 5.43 17.87
CA ALA A 431 -9.64 5.54 18.71
C ALA A 431 -9.76 6.69 19.73
N LEU A 432 -10.25 7.87 19.31
CA LEU A 432 -10.50 9.00 20.22
C LEU A 432 -11.62 8.69 21.22
N THR A 433 -12.68 8.00 20.77
CA THR A 433 -13.80 7.59 21.63
C THR A 433 -13.34 6.63 22.73
N VAL A 434 -12.49 5.66 22.41
CA VAL A 434 -11.89 4.73 23.39
C VAL A 434 -11.06 5.47 24.44
N LEU A 435 -10.40 6.56 24.05
CA LEU A 435 -9.66 7.44 24.97
C LEU A 435 -10.56 8.43 25.75
N GLY A 436 -11.88 8.41 25.53
CA GLY A 436 -12.82 9.35 26.15
C GLY A 436 -12.69 10.78 25.65
N VAL A 437 -12.12 10.97 24.45
CA VAL A 437 -11.85 12.28 23.85
C VAL A 437 -12.78 12.51 22.67
N LYS A 438 -13.32 13.73 22.58
CA LYS A 438 -14.09 14.14 21.40
C LYS A 438 -13.16 14.51 20.23
N PRO A 439 -13.55 14.17 18.98
CA PRO A 439 -12.85 14.55 17.75
C PRO A 439 -12.33 15.98 17.76
#